data_AF-A0A964FFI3-F1
#
_entry.id   AF-A0A964FFI3-F1
#
_cell.length_a   1.000
_cell.length_b   1.000
_cell.length_c   1.000
_cell.angle_alpha   90.00
_cell.angle_beta   90.00
_cell.angle_gamma   90.00
#
_symmetry.space_group_name_H-M   'P 1'
#
loop_
_entity.id
_entity.type
_entity.pdbx_description
1 polymer ?
#
loop_
_entity_poly.entity_id
_entity_poly.type
_entity_poly.pdbx_seq_one_letter_code
_entity_poly.pdbx_strand_id
1 'polypeptide(L)'
;MDILINNPISLMYGPYFLAFYAGIIASVGTAANLIIKGSSNVTEAIPIHPDPYEIAYLRNEEKAVIKLACWELLQRSLIQVKENQVENITEDAIELSKLSAIEKTVYDYLATPRTISAVTNSFALQNQIATCCQDYRTSLIKQGYLNSEIKGYMVGGIGAFIILSLGSYKMISALSRGYHNILFLLIMAIAFKAARSITSSIP
;
A
#
# COMPACT_ATOMS: atom_id res chain seq x y z
N MET A 1 -35.11 12.66 -22.13
CA MET A 1 -34.40 12.83 -20.85
C MET A 1 -35.23 12.37 -19.66
N ASP A 2 -36.55 12.18 -19.81
CA ASP A 2 -37.46 11.87 -18.71
C ASP A 2 -37.20 10.53 -18.00
N ILE A 3 -36.72 9.51 -18.71
CA ILE A 3 -36.43 8.18 -18.13
C ILE A 3 -35.20 8.23 -17.19
N LEU A 4 -34.24 9.11 -17.47
CA LEU A 4 -33.02 9.30 -16.68
C LEU A 4 -33.26 10.12 -15.40
N ILE A 5 -34.38 10.83 -15.30
CA ILE A 5 -34.69 11.68 -14.15
C ILE A 5 -35.86 11.09 -13.36
N ASN A 6 -36.73 10.29 -13.97
CA ASN A 6 -37.88 9.65 -13.34
C ASN A 6 -37.61 8.17 -13.04
N ASN A 7 -36.60 7.91 -12.22
CA ASN A 7 -36.32 6.56 -11.74
C ASN A 7 -36.42 6.50 -10.20
N PRO A 8 -36.64 5.31 -9.61
CA PRO A 8 -36.86 5.18 -8.17
C PRO A 8 -35.68 5.69 -7.33
N ILE A 9 -34.45 5.56 -7.82
CA ILE A 9 -33.23 6.02 -7.15
C ILE A 9 -33.20 7.56 -7.04
N SER A 10 -33.60 8.24 -8.11
CA SER A 10 -33.72 9.70 -8.18
C SER A 10 -34.83 10.21 -7.26
N LEU A 11 -36.02 9.61 -7.36
CA LEU A 11 -37.24 9.99 -6.62
C LEU A 11 -37.19 9.67 -5.13
N MET A 12 -36.26 8.81 -4.70
CA MET A 12 -36.17 8.38 -3.31
C MET A 12 -35.89 9.54 -2.35
N TYR A 13 -36.67 9.62 -1.27
CA TYR A 13 -36.48 10.59 -0.19
C TYR A 13 -35.06 10.52 0.39
N GLY A 14 -34.48 11.68 0.72
CA GLY A 14 -33.05 11.85 1.03
C GLY A 14 -32.49 10.85 2.06
N PRO A 15 -33.10 10.73 3.26
CA PRO A 15 -32.70 9.74 4.27
C PRO A 15 -32.72 8.29 3.79
N TYR A 16 -33.74 7.86 3.04
CA TYR A 16 -33.78 6.50 2.50
C TYR A 16 -32.71 6.28 1.43
N PHE A 17 -32.41 7.30 0.62
CA PHE A 17 -31.25 7.25 -0.28
C PHE A 17 -29.94 7.10 0.47
N LEU A 18 -29.76 7.83 1.58
CA LEU A 18 -28.53 7.73 2.35
C LEU A 18 -28.35 6.34 2.98
N ALA A 19 -29.43 5.75 3.51
CA ALA A 19 -29.41 4.38 4.04
C ALA A 19 -29.10 3.35 2.95
N PHE A 20 -29.73 3.47 1.77
CA PHE A 20 -29.44 2.62 0.61
C PHE A 20 -27.98 2.75 0.15
N TYR A 21 -27.49 3.98 0.05
CA TYR A 21 -26.12 4.29 -0.35
C TYR A 21 -25.10 3.72 0.64
N ALA A 22 -25.36 3.84 1.94
CA ALA A 22 -24.55 3.21 2.99
C ALA A 22 -24.55 1.68 2.86
N GLY A 23 -25.69 1.07 2.54
CA GLY A 23 -25.80 -0.36 2.24
C GLY A 23 -24.94 -0.79 1.04
N ILE A 24 -24.91 0.02 -0.03
CA ILE A 24 -24.04 -0.24 -1.18
C ILE A 24 -22.56 -0.10 -0.82
N ILE A 25 -22.17 0.92 -0.05
CA ILE A 25 -20.79 1.05 0.42
C ILE A 25 -20.39 -0.18 1.25
N ALA A 26 -21.26 -0.61 2.17
CA ALA A 26 -21.00 -1.78 3.01
C ALA A 26 -20.91 -3.07 2.18
N SER A 27 -21.79 -3.27 1.18
CA SER A 27 -21.78 -4.47 0.34
C SER A 27 -20.55 -4.50 -0.56
N VAL A 28 -20.19 -3.38 -1.20
CA VAL A 28 -18.98 -3.25 -2.02
C VAL A 28 -17.73 -3.50 -1.16
N GLY A 29 -17.64 -2.90 0.02
CA GLY A 29 -16.52 -3.11 0.95
C GLY A 29 -16.41 -4.55 1.42
N THR A 30 -17.54 -5.19 1.73
CA THR A 30 -17.58 -6.61 2.13
C THR A 30 -17.16 -7.52 0.97
N ALA A 31 -17.70 -7.31 -0.22
CA ALA A 31 -17.33 -8.06 -1.42
C ALA A 31 -15.85 -7.89 -1.78
N ALA A 32 -15.32 -6.66 -1.70
CA ALA A 32 -13.91 -6.39 -1.91
C ALA A 32 -13.04 -7.17 -0.92
N ASN A 33 -13.39 -7.15 0.37
CA ASN A 33 -12.68 -7.91 1.39
C ASN A 33 -12.73 -9.42 1.14
N LEU A 34 -13.88 -9.95 0.72
CA LEU A 34 -14.01 -11.38 0.40
C LEU A 34 -13.23 -11.79 -0.85
N ILE A 35 -13.20 -10.96 -1.89
CA ILE A 35 -12.43 -11.21 -3.12
C ILE A 35 -10.92 -11.18 -2.83
N ILE A 36 -10.47 -10.21 -2.02
CA ILE A 36 -9.07 -10.08 -1.64
C ILE A 36 -8.64 -11.23 -0.72
N LYS A 37 -9.47 -11.65 0.24
CA LYS A 37 -9.16 -12.75 1.16
C LYS A 37 -9.33 -14.14 0.53
N GLY A 38 -10.31 -14.32 -0.35
CA GLY A 38 -10.64 -15.59 -0.98
C GLY A 38 -9.67 -16.03 -2.08
N SER A 39 -8.67 -15.21 -2.42
CA SER A 39 -7.64 -15.57 -3.41
C SER A 39 -6.45 -16.33 -2.80
N SER A 40 -6.41 -16.53 -1.49
CA SER A 40 -5.39 -17.33 -0.80
C SER A 40 -5.67 -18.82 -0.94
N ASN A 41 -5.65 -19.33 -2.17
CA ASN A 41 -5.40 -20.76 -2.40
C ASN A 41 -3.91 -20.99 -2.17
N VAL A 42 -3.48 -20.91 -0.91
CA VAL A 42 -2.14 -21.32 -0.51
C VAL A 42 -2.01 -22.76 -0.96
N THR A 43 -1.12 -23.00 -1.90
CA THR A 43 -0.82 -24.38 -2.28
C THR A 43 -0.20 -25.00 -1.03
N GLU A 44 -0.87 -25.97 -0.39
CA GLU A 44 -0.49 -26.56 0.92
C GLU A 44 0.93 -27.17 0.98
N ALA A 45 1.72 -27.04 -0.07
CA ALA A 45 3.13 -27.39 -0.09
C ALA A 45 3.94 -26.39 0.74
N ILE A 46 4.21 -26.75 1.99
CA ILE A 46 5.26 -26.11 2.80
C ILE A 46 6.59 -26.35 2.08
N PRO A 47 7.37 -25.29 1.75
CA PRO A 47 8.66 -25.46 1.10
C PRO A 47 9.62 -26.23 2.02
N ILE A 48 10.25 -27.27 1.47
CA ILE A 48 11.16 -28.18 2.21
C ILE A 48 12.43 -27.45 2.67
N HIS A 49 12.84 -26.40 1.95
CA HIS A 49 13.97 -25.54 2.28
C HIS A 49 13.58 -24.07 2.04
N PRO A 50 12.98 -23.38 3.03
CA PRO A 50 12.64 -21.98 2.86
C PRO A 50 13.89 -21.11 2.92
N ASP A 51 14.04 -20.20 1.96
CA ASP A 51 15.09 -19.18 2.00
C ASP A 51 14.78 -18.19 3.15
N PRO A 52 15.74 -17.94 4.07
CA PRO A 52 15.57 -16.96 5.15
C PRO A 52 15.13 -15.57 4.66
N TYR A 53 15.61 -15.14 3.48
CA TYR A 53 15.24 -13.85 2.89
C TYR A 53 13.81 -13.83 2.36
N GLU A 54 13.31 -14.95 1.83
CA GLU A 54 11.91 -15.09 1.39
C GLU A 54 10.95 -15.03 2.59
N ILE A 55 11.30 -15.66 3.72
CA ILE A 55 10.52 -15.56 4.97
C ILE A 55 10.55 -14.12 5.50
N ALA A 56 11.71 -13.46 5.48
CA ALA A 56 11.80 -12.07 5.89
C ALA A 56 10.91 -11.18 5.02
N TYR A 57 10.91 -11.39 3.71
CA TYR A 57 10.05 -10.68 2.76
C TYR A 57 8.57 -10.86 3.09
N LEU A 58 8.13 -12.07 3.45
CA LEU A 58 6.73 -12.30 3.87
C LEU A 58 6.32 -11.52 5.11
N ARG A 59 7.25 -11.25 6.03
CA ARG A 59 6.93 -10.61 7.30
C ARG A 59 6.70 -9.12 7.17
N ASN A 60 7.54 -8.42 6.40
CA ASN A 60 7.48 -6.96 6.26
C ASN A 60 8.25 -6.49 5.02
N GLU A 61 8.13 -7.22 3.91
CA GLU A 61 8.69 -6.92 2.60
C GLU A 61 10.20 -6.57 2.70
N GLU A 62 10.66 -5.55 1.97
CA GLU A 62 12.07 -5.18 1.90
C GLU A 62 12.62 -4.74 3.27
N LYS A 63 11.78 -4.19 4.15
CA LYS A 63 12.23 -3.72 5.48
C LYS A 63 12.71 -4.87 6.36
N ALA A 64 12.03 -6.02 6.32
CA ALA A 64 12.45 -7.19 7.08
C ALA A 64 13.69 -7.84 6.43
N VAL A 65 13.76 -7.85 5.09
CA VAL A 65 14.96 -8.30 4.36
C VAL A 65 16.19 -7.48 4.73
N ILE A 66 16.08 -6.13 4.78
CA ILE A 66 17.16 -5.24 5.22
C ILE A 66 17.62 -5.58 6.64
N LYS A 67 16.69 -5.77 7.57
CA LYS A 67 17.03 -6.10 8.96
C LYS A 67 17.76 -7.44 9.06
N LEU A 68 17.32 -8.44 8.30
CA LEU A 68 17.97 -9.75 8.26
C LEU A 68 19.38 -9.64 7.65
N ALA A 69 19.54 -8.90 6.56
CA ALA A 69 20.85 -8.66 5.95
C ALA A 69 21.80 -7.93 6.91
N CYS A 70 21.34 -6.91 7.64
CA CYS A 70 22.13 -6.27 8.69
C CYS A 70 22.54 -7.27 9.79
N TRP A 71 21.63 -8.17 10.18
CA TRP A 71 21.92 -9.18 11.19
C TRP A 71 23.01 -10.16 10.73
N GLU A 72 22.92 -10.68 9.51
CA GLU A 72 23.93 -11.55 8.90
C GLU A 72 25.30 -10.86 8.79
N LEU A 73 25.32 -9.61 8.30
CA LEU A 73 26.52 -8.80 8.20
C LEU A 73 27.18 -8.55 9.58
N LEU A 74 26.37 -8.38 10.62
CA LEU A 74 26.85 -8.20 11.99
C LEU A 74 27.44 -9.49 12.54
N GLN A 75 26.81 -10.64 12.29
CA GLN A 75 27.35 -11.95 12.69
C GLN A 75 28.71 -12.26 12.04
N ARG A 76 28.89 -11.84 10.78
CA ARG A 76 30.15 -11.98 10.05
C ARG A 76 31.20 -10.92 10.40
N SER A 77 30.90 -10.03 11.35
CA SER A 77 31.79 -8.94 11.77
C SER A 77 32.20 -8.02 10.61
N LEU A 78 31.31 -7.82 9.63
CA LEU A 78 31.52 -6.90 8.50
C LEU A 78 30.97 -5.50 8.76
N ILE A 79 30.03 -5.40 9.70
CA ILE A 79 29.47 -4.14 10.19
C ILE A 79 29.56 -4.09 11.71
N GLN A 80 29.69 -2.89 12.27
CA GLN A 80 29.65 -2.68 13.71
C GLN A 80 28.54 -1.73 14.12
N VAL A 81 28.06 -1.90 15.35
CA VAL A 81 27.11 -0.97 15.96
C VAL A 81 27.86 -0.12 16.97
N LYS A 82 28.00 1.17 16.68
CA LYS A 82 28.63 2.16 17.56
C LYS A 82 27.65 3.30 17.82
N GLU A 83 27.42 3.62 19.10
CA GLU A 83 26.56 4.75 19.50
C GLU A 83 25.18 4.75 18.80
N ASN A 84 24.56 3.58 18.66
CA ASN A 84 23.28 3.36 17.97
C ASN A 84 23.29 3.64 16.46
N GLN A 85 24.47 3.75 15.87
CA GLN A 85 24.70 3.82 14.43
C GLN A 85 25.37 2.53 13.96
N VAL A 86 25.11 2.19 12.71
CA VAL A 86 25.66 1.03 12.02
C VAL A 86 26.55 1.56 10.90
N GLU A 87 27.75 1.04 10.83
CA GLU A 87 28.76 1.37 9.82
C GLU A 87 29.51 0.10 9.41
N ASN A 88 30.00 0.07 8.18
CA ASN A 88 30.86 -1.01 7.71
C ASN A 88 32.29 -0.86 8.27
N ILE A 89 32.97 -1.99 8.49
CA ILE A 89 34.29 -2.02 9.15
C ILE A 89 35.39 -2.75 8.39
N THR A 90 35.06 -3.58 7.40
CA THR A 90 36.01 -4.53 6.84
C THR A 90 36.02 -4.50 5.32
N GLU A 91 37.13 -4.09 4.72
CA GLU A 91 37.36 -4.14 3.27
C GLU A 91 37.93 -5.48 2.79
N ASP A 92 37.76 -6.56 3.55
CA ASP A 92 38.26 -7.89 3.18
C ASP A 92 37.56 -8.39 1.91
N ALA A 93 38.26 -8.29 0.78
CA ALA A 93 37.77 -8.68 -0.52
C ALA A 93 37.30 -10.15 -0.58
N ILE A 94 37.86 -11.03 0.26
CA ILE A 94 37.46 -12.44 0.31
C ILE A 94 36.08 -12.57 0.94
N GLU A 95 35.83 -11.91 2.07
CA GLU A 95 34.51 -11.93 2.71
C GLU A 95 33.47 -11.17 1.89
N LEU A 96 33.85 -10.07 1.25
CA LEU A 96 32.96 -9.34 0.33
C LEU A 96 32.54 -10.19 -0.88
N SER A 97 33.38 -11.12 -1.34
CA SER A 97 33.04 -12.02 -2.46
C SER A 97 32.01 -13.08 -2.11
N LYS A 98 31.82 -13.38 -0.82
CA LYS A 98 30.83 -14.35 -0.31
C LYS A 98 29.46 -13.72 -0.03
N LEU A 99 29.34 -12.40 -0.14
CA LEU A 99 28.10 -11.69 0.13
C LEU A 99 27.06 -11.97 -0.96
N SER A 100 25.82 -12.18 -0.54
CA SER A 100 24.69 -12.19 -1.47
C SER A 100 24.49 -10.78 -2.08
N ALA A 101 23.77 -10.70 -3.20
CA ALA A 101 23.47 -9.41 -3.84
C ALA A 101 22.75 -8.43 -2.89
N ILE A 102 21.87 -8.95 -2.03
CA ILE A 102 21.14 -8.19 -1.00
C ILE A 102 22.11 -7.69 0.07
N GLU A 103 22.94 -8.58 0.61
CA GLU A 103 23.91 -8.22 1.65
C GLU A 103 24.90 -7.18 1.16
N LYS A 104 25.39 -7.32 -0.07
CA LYS A 104 26.30 -6.35 -0.70
C LYS A 104 25.66 -4.97 -0.84
N THR A 105 24.40 -4.92 -1.25
CA THR A 105 23.67 -3.65 -1.40
C THR A 105 23.48 -2.95 -0.05
N VAL A 106 23.17 -3.71 1.00
CA VAL A 106 23.08 -3.19 2.36
C VAL A 106 24.45 -2.74 2.88
N TYR A 107 25.50 -3.53 2.63
CA TYR A 107 26.87 -3.21 3.01
C TYR A 107 27.36 -1.90 2.37
N ASP A 108 27.18 -1.74 1.06
CA ASP A 108 27.55 -0.54 0.33
C ASP A 108 26.75 0.69 0.82
N TYR A 109 25.48 0.49 1.21
CA TYR A 109 24.65 1.54 1.79
C TYR A 109 25.11 1.97 3.20
N LEU A 110 25.81 1.11 3.92
CA LEU A 110 26.36 1.36 5.25
C LEU A 110 27.77 1.97 5.24
N ALA A 111 28.29 2.36 4.07
CA ALA A 111 29.55 3.10 3.95
C ALA A 111 29.57 4.44 4.71
N THR A 112 28.39 4.99 5.02
CA THR A 112 28.25 6.12 5.95
C THR A 112 27.51 5.67 7.20
N PRO A 113 27.95 6.07 8.40
CA PRO A 113 27.30 5.70 9.66
C PRO A 113 25.84 6.15 9.71
N ARG A 114 24.93 5.22 9.98
CA ARG A 114 23.47 5.46 9.98
C ARG A 114 22.77 4.69 11.07
N THR A 115 21.69 5.23 11.62
CA THR A 115 20.86 4.48 12.56
C THR A 115 20.10 3.36 11.85
N ILE A 116 19.81 2.25 12.55
CA ILE A 116 19.04 1.12 11.99
C ILE A 116 17.68 1.59 11.47
N SER A 117 17.04 2.55 12.15
CA SER A 117 15.76 3.12 11.71
C SER A 117 15.90 3.89 10.39
N ALA A 118 16.98 4.66 10.21
CA ALA A 118 17.24 5.38 8.96
C ALA A 118 17.53 4.43 7.81
N VAL A 119 18.29 3.36 8.05
CA VAL A 119 18.61 2.33 7.05
C VAL A 119 17.34 1.60 6.61
N THR A 120 16.55 1.10 7.58
CA THR A 120 15.35 0.32 7.28
C THR A 120 14.21 1.14 6.69
N ASN A 121 14.11 2.45 6.99
CA ASN A 121 13.09 3.33 6.42
C ASN A 121 13.55 4.10 5.17
N SER A 122 14.78 3.85 4.68
CA SER A 122 15.28 4.49 3.47
C SER A 122 14.54 4.00 2.24
N PHE A 123 13.85 4.92 1.57
CA PHE A 123 13.18 4.65 0.29
C PHE A 123 14.17 4.21 -0.79
N ALA A 124 15.36 4.83 -0.85
CA ALA A 124 16.38 4.52 -1.85
C ALA A 124 16.90 3.07 -1.68
N LEU A 125 17.18 2.65 -0.44
CA LEU A 125 17.64 1.29 -0.17
C LEU A 125 16.54 0.25 -0.42
N GLN A 126 15.31 0.53 0.03
CA GLN A 126 14.18 -0.35 -0.23
C GLN A 126 13.97 -0.56 -1.73
N ASN A 127 14.05 0.49 -2.55
CA ASN A 127 13.88 0.37 -4.00
C ASN A 127 15.00 -0.45 -4.67
N GLN A 128 16.24 -0.34 -4.20
CA GLN A 128 17.35 -1.18 -4.68
C GLN A 128 17.11 -2.66 -4.33
N ILE A 129 16.71 -2.94 -3.09
CA ILE A 129 16.44 -4.30 -2.62
C ILE A 129 15.18 -4.90 -3.25
N ALA A 130 14.18 -4.08 -3.56
CA ALA A 130 12.97 -4.52 -4.26
C ALA A 130 13.31 -5.20 -5.59
N THR A 131 14.33 -4.71 -6.29
CA THR A 131 14.81 -5.32 -7.55
C THR A 131 15.36 -6.73 -7.30
N CYS A 132 16.11 -6.94 -6.21
CA CYS A 132 16.60 -8.27 -5.83
C CYS A 132 15.50 -9.19 -5.30
N CYS A 133 14.44 -8.65 -4.70
CA CYS A 133 13.34 -9.41 -4.11
C CYS A 133 12.22 -9.74 -5.10
N GLN A 134 12.34 -9.32 -6.37
CA GLN A 134 11.29 -9.50 -7.37
C GLN A 134 10.95 -10.97 -7.62
N ASP A 135 11.96 -11.84 -7.57
CA ASP A 135 11.80 -13.29 -7.72
C ASP A 135 11.04 -13.89 -6.53
N TYR A 136 11.38 -13.49 -5.30
CA TYR A 136 10.65 -13.88 -4.09
C TYR A 136 9.19 -13.43 -4.17
N ARG A 137 8.95 -12.16 -4.52
CA ARG A 137 7.59 -11.62 -4.67
C ARG A 137 6.77 -12.42 -5.67
N THR A 138 7.35 -12.73 -6.83
CA THR A 138 6.66 -13.48 -7.89
C THR A 138 6.36 -14.92 -7.44
N SER A 139 7.33 -15.57 -6.79
CA SER A 139 7.18 -16.89 -6.18
C SER A 139 6.03 -16.91 -5.17
N LEU A 140 6.03 -15.97 -4.23
CA LEU A 140 5.03 -15.88 -3.16
C LEU A 140 3.62 -15.55 -3.68
N ILE A 141 3.50 -14.72 -4.71
CA ILE A 141 2.22 -14.48 -5.40
C ILE A 141 1.72 -15.77 -6.07
N LYS A 142 2.61 -16.49 -6.78
CA LYS A 142 2.25 -17.75 -7.46
C LYS A 142 1.82 -18.83 -6.48
N GLN A 143 2.46 -18.90 -5.32
CA GLN A 143 2.15 -19.86 -4.27
C GLN A 143 0.91 -19.46 -3.42
N GLY A 144 0.39 -18.25 -3.60
CA GLY A 144 -0.78 -17.73 -2.89
C GLY A 144 -0.48 -17.16 -1.50
N TYR A 145 0.80 -17.02 -1.12
CA TYR A 145 1.23 -16.42 0.15
C TYR A 145 1.13 -14.89 0.13
N LEU A 146 1.23 -14.26 -1.05
CA LEU A 146 1.07 -12.82 -1.23
C LEU A 146 -0.12 -12.52 -2.16
N ASN A 147 -0.91 -11.51 -1.80
CA ASN A 147 -1.96 -11.01 -2.69
C ASN A 147 -1.34 -10.09 -3.75
N SER A 148 -1.78 -10.25 -4.99
CA SER A 148 -1.39 -9.33 -6.07
C SER A 148 -1.97 -7.93 -5.82
N GLU A 149 -1.11 -6.93 -5.69
CA GLU A 149 -1.52 -5.52 -5.54
C GLU A 149 -2.43 -5.05 -6.67
N ILE A 150 -2.21 -5.53 -7.90
CA ILE A 150 -3.02 -5.19 -9.07
C ILE A 150 -4.49 -5.57 -8.84
N LYS A 151 -4.75 -6.73 -8.21
CA LYS A 151 -6.11 -7.13 -7.84
C LYS A 151 -6.72 -6.18 -6.82
N GLY A 152 -5.94 -5.76 -5.81
CA GLY A 152 -6.38 -4.80 -4.80
C GLY A 152 -6.77 -3.45 -5.40
N TYR A 153 -5.90 -2.88 -6.24
CA TYR A 153 -6.18 -1.62 -6.95
C TYR A 153 -7.37 -1.74 -7.89
N MET A 154 -7.48 -2.85 -8.63
CA MET A 154 -8.59 -3.07 -9.56
C MET A 154 -9.93 -3.18 -8.83
N VAL A 155 -10.00 -3.98 -7.75
CA VAL A 155 -11.20 -4.16 -6.94
C VAL A 155 -11.57 -2.85 -6.24
N GLY A 156 -10.59 -2.14 -5.67
CA GLY A 156 -10.78 -0.83 -5.07
C GLY A 156 -11.26 0.22 -6.08
N GLY A 157 -10.69 0.22 -7.28
CA GLY A 157 -11.07 1.13 -8.37
C GLY A 157 -12.49 0.90 -8.89
N ILE A 158 -12.89 -0.37 -9.09
CA ILE A 158 -14.26 -0.72 -9.46
C ILE A 158 -15.23 -0.29 -8.35
N GLY A 159 -14.90 -0.57 -7.09
CA GLY A 159 -15.72 -0.16 -5.95
C GLY A 159 -15.88 1.36 -5.87
N ALA A 160 -14.79 2.10 -6.01
CA ALA A 160 -14.80 3.56 -6.05
C ALA A 160 -15.63 4.09 -7.21
N PHE A 161 -15.52 3.50 -8.40
CA PHE A 161 -16.31 3.87 -9.56
C PHE A 161 -17.81 3.68 -9.29
N ILE A 162 -18.24 2.52 -8.76
CA ILE A 162 -19.65 2.25 -8.44
C ILE A 162 -20.20 3.30 -7.45
N ILE A 163 -19.46 3.56 -6.37
CA ILE A 163 -19.85 4.50 -5.31
C ILE A 163 -19.94 5.93 -5.87
N LEU A 164 -18.92 6.37 -6.61
CA LEU A 164 -18.87 7.71 -7.20
C LEU A 164 -19.94 7.90 -8.28
N SER A 165 -20.16 6.93 -9.16
CA SER A 165 -21.20 7.00 -10.19
C SER A 165 -22.58 7.14 -9.57
N LEU A 166 -22.88 6.38 -8.52
CA LEU A 166 -24.17 6.44 -7.85
C LEU A 166 -24.38 7.76 -7.10
N GLY A 167 -23.37 8.25 -6.39
CA GLY A 167 -23.41 9.55 -5.70
C GLY A 167 -23.56 10.72 -6.69
N SER A 168 -22.78 10.70 -7.76
CA SER A 168 -22.82 11.71 -8.82
C SER A 168 -24.16 11.72 -9.55
N TYR A 169 -24.74 10.54 -9.80
CA TYR A 169 -26.06 10.42 -10.40
C TYR A 169 -27.16 11.09 -9.55
N LYS A 170 -27.18 10.83 -8.24
CA LYS A 170 -28.13 11.49 -7.32
C LYS A 170 -27.94 13.00 -7.30
N MET A 171 -26.70 13.47 -7.31
CA MET A 171 -26.37 14.89 -7.35
C MET A 171 -26.89 15.55 -8.63
N ILE A 172 -26.59 14.99 -9.80
CA ILE A 172 -27.09 15.49 -11.10
C ILE A 172 -28.61 15.56 -11.11
N SER A 173 -29.27 14.50 -10.60
CA SER A 173 -30.71 14.48 -10.50
C SER A 173 -31.30 15.50 -9.52
N ALA A 174 -30.58 15.84 -8.45
CA ALA A 174 -31.03 16.86 -7.50
C ALA A 174 -30.92 18.26 -8.14
N LEU A 175 -29.82 18.52 -8.86
CA LEU A 175 -29.64 19.76 -9.63
C LEU A 175 -30.73 19.93 -10.69
N SER A 176 -31.05 18.87 -11.44
CA SER A 176 -32.08 18.93 -12.50
C SER A 176 -33.48 19.20 -11.96
N ARG A 177 -33.72 18.99 -10.66
CA ARG A 177 -34.98 19.24 -9.95
C ARG A 177 -34.99 20.57 -9.19
N GLY A 178 -33.93 21.37 -9.31
CA GLY A 178 -33.82 22.69 -8.67
C GLY A 178 -33.36 22.66 -7.22
N TYR A 179 -32.91 21.53 -6.69
CA TYR A 179 -32.36 21.44 -5.33
C TYR A 179 -30.90 21.93 -5.29
N HIS A 180 -30.72 23.25 -5.37
CA HIS A 180 -29.41 23.92 -5.37
C HIS A 180 -28.69 23.88 -4.01
N ASN A 181 -29.42 23.59 -2.92
CA ASN A 181 -28.89 23.57 -1.54
C ASN A 181 -27.69 22.63 -1.39
N ILE A 182 -27.70 21.49 -2.09
CA ILE A 182 -26.62 20.49 -2.03
C ILE A 182 -25.37 21.00 -2.76
N LEU A 183 -25.54 21.65 -3.91
CA LEU A 183 -24.43 22.23 -4.67
C LEU A 183 -23.77 23.38 -3.89
N PHE A 184 -24.59 24.23 -3.25
CA PHE A 184 -24.10 25.32 -2.40
C PHE A 184 -23.27 24.79 -1.22
N LEU A 185 -23.75 23.76 -0.52
CA LEU A 185 -23.00 23.12 0.58
C LEU A 185 -21.67 22.52 0.10
N LEU A 186 -21.65 21.93 -1.09
CA LEU A 186 -20.45 21.33 -1.67
C LEU A 186 -19.41 22.39 -2.05
N ILE A 187 -19.84 23.50 -2.66
CA ILE A 187 -18.97 24.66 -2.96
C ILE A 187 -18.38 25.24 -1.67
N MET A 188 -19.20 25.41 -0.63
CA MET A 188 -18.75 25.91 0.67
C MET A 188 -17.73 24.97 1.33
N ALA A 189 -17.92 23.66 1.24
CA ALA A 189 -16.97 22.67 1.77
C ALA A 189 -15.62 22.72 1.04
N ILE A 190 -15.61 22.87 -0.28
CA ILE A 190 -14.40 23.02 -1.09
C ILE A 190 -13.69 24.34 -0.74
N ALA A 191 -14.43 25.45 -0.68
CA ALA A 191 -13.89 26.76 -0.32
C ALA A 191 -13.24 26.75 1.07
N PHE A 192 -13.89 26.10 2.05
CA PHE A 192 -13.34 25.93 3.40
C PHE A 192 -12.05 25.11 3.41
N LYS A 193 -12.02 23.98 2.69
CA LYS A 193 -10.80 23.16 2.53
C LYS A 193 -9.66 23.94 1.89
N ALA A 194 -9.93 24.71 0.83
CA ALA A 194 -8.95 25.55 0.16
C ALA A 194 -8.40 26.64 1.10
N ALA A 195 -9.29 27.34 1.81
CA ALA A 195 -8.91 28.36 2.79
C ALA A 195 -8.02 27.79 3.91
N ARG A 196 -8.34 26.58 4.40
CA ARG A 196 -7.54 25.88 5.41
C ARG A 196 -6.16 25.47 4.87
N SER A 197 -6.08 25.02 3.62
CA SER A 197 -4.81 24.65 2.98
C SER A 197 -3.90 25.86 2.76
N ILE A 198 -4.48 27.03 2.48
CA ILE A 198 -3.75 28.29 2.33
C ILE A 198 -3.22 28.75 3.69
N THR A 199 -4.04 28.70 4.74
CA THR A 199 -3.62 29.09 6.10
C THR A 199 -2.57 28.15 6.70
N SER A 200 -2.54 26.86 6.34
CA SER A 200 -1.45 25.95 6.73
C SER A 200 -0.15 26.14 5.94
N SER A 201 -0.15 26.99 4.91
CA SER A 201 1.01 27.27 4.05
C SER A 201 1.66 28.63 4.35
N ILE A 202 1.16 29.36 5.35
CA ILE A 202 1.72 30.62 5.83
C ILE A 202 2.44 30.31 7.16
N PRO A 203 3.76 30.53 7.28
CA PRO A 203 4.54 30.25 8.49
C PRO A 203 4.16 31.15 9.67
#